data_AF-A0A7K0UTW3-F1
#
_entry.id   AF-A0A7K0UTW3-F1
#
_cell.length_a   1.000
_cell.length_b   1.000
_cell.length_c   1.000
_cell.angle_alpha   90.00
_cell.angle_beta   90.00
_cell.angle_gamma   90.00
#
_symmetry.space_group_name_H-M   'P 1'
#
loop_
_entity.id
_entity.type
_entity.pdbx_description
1 polymer ?
#
loop_
_entity_poly.entity_id
_entity_poly.type
_entity_poly.pdbx_seq_one_letter_code
_entity_poly.pdbx_strand_id
1 'polypeptide(L)'
;MKFVRRIAYRTSMFLLTLVLLVGIWELYKATGPQDGGIIFGARVLPRANDTAMPHVSTMFSRYGRPEVRGSDKEIWQVVLSGAWFSLRLSLVGFFLGTTIGVGLAVLMARFTTVRRGLLPYLVMSQTVPLIALAPLVVSWGGKLEIGSFVWPRWLSASILGTFLAFFPVAVGTLRGLT
;
A
#
# COMPACT_ATOMS: atom_id res chain seq x y z
N MET A 1 -14.62 21.11 -22.96
CA MET A 1 -14.96 19.89 -23.75
C MET A 1 -13.80 18.91 -23.96
N LYS A 2 -12.59 19.33 -24.36
CA LYS A 2 -11.45 18.41 -24.60
C LYS A 2 -10.99 17.59 -23.37
N PHE A 3 -11.10 18.16 -22.16
CA PHE A 3 -10.73 17.49 -20.90
C PHE A 3 -11.66 16.32 -20.54
N VAL A 4 -12.98 16.56 -20.59
CA VAL A 4 -14.01 15.54 -20.30
C VAL A 4 -13.90 14.36 -21.28
N ARG A 5 -13.71 14.63 -22.57
CA ARG A 5 -13.51 13.59 -23.59
C ARG A 5 -12.24 12.75 -23.34
N ARG A 6 -11.16 13.36 -22.83
CA ARG A 6 -9.93 12.66 -22.48
C ARG A 6 -10.11 11.75 -21.26
N ILE A 7 -10.84 12.20 -20.24
CA ILE A 7 -11.16 11.37 -19.08
C ILE A 7 -12.07 10.21 -19.49
N ALA A 8 -13.15 10.49 -20.20
CA ALA A 8 -14.09 9.47 -20.67
C ALA A 8 -13.37 8.40 -21.50
N TYR A 9 -12.48 8.79 -22.42
CA TYR A 9 -11.69 7.85 -23.21
C TYR A 9 -10.73 7.00 -22.36
N ARG A 10 -10.06 7.60 -21.37
CA ARG A 10 -9.16 6.85 -20.47
C ARG A 10 -9.92 5.85 -19.60
N THR A 11 -11.05 6.27 -19.04
CA THR A 11 -11.92 5.39 -18.25
C THR A 11 -12.49 4.28 -19.12
N SER A 12 -12.95 4.59 -20.34
CA SER A 12 -13.47 3.57 -21.26
C SER A 12 -12.38 2.59 -21.69
N MET A 13 -11.17 3.05 -22.00
CA MET A 13 -10.05 2.16 -22.31
C MET A 13 -9.68 1.28 -21.13
N PHE A 14 -9.67 1.81 -19.91
CA PHE A 14 -9.41 1.03 -18.70
C PHE A 14 -10.44 -0.09 -18.49
N LEU A 15 -11.73 0.25 -18.60
CA LEU A 15 -12.82 -0.72 -18.49
C LEU A 15 -12.75 -1.77 -19.59
N LEU A 16 -12.49 -1.34 -20.84
CA LEU A 16 -12.33 -2.24 -21.98
C LEU A 16 -11.17 -3.21 -21.75
N THR A 17 -10.02 -2.73 -21.26
CA THR A 17 -8.89 -3.60 -20.93
C THR A 17 -9.24 -4.61 -19.85
N LEU A 18 -9.95 -4.21 -18.78
CA LEU A 18 -10.40 -5.14 -17.74
C LEU A 18 -11.34 -6.22 -18.29
N VAL A 19 -12.31 -5.82 -19.12
CA VAL A 19 -13.25 -6.77 -19.77
C VAL A 19 -12.49 -7.71 -20.70
N LEU A 20 -11.52 -7.21 -21.48
CA LEU A 20 -10.69 -8.05 -22.33
C LEU A 20 -9.85 -9.03 -21.51
N LEU A 21 -9.26 -8.60 -20.39
CA LEU A 21 -8.49 -9.49 -19.51
C LEU A 21 -9.37 -10.59 -18.91
N VAL A 22 -10.56 -10.23 -18.42
CA VAL A 22 -11.55 -11.20 -17.91
C VAL A 22 -12.00 -12.14 -19.04
N GLY A 23 -12.26 -11.60 -20.23
CA GLY A 23 -12.65 -12.39 -21.39
C GLY A 23 -11.56 -13.38 -21.83
N ILE A 24 -10.30 -12.95 -21.87
CA ILE A 24 -9.15 -13.81 -22.17
C ILE A 24 -9.00 -14.90 -21.09
N TRP A 25 -9.20 -14.54 -19.82
CA TRP A 25 -9.15 -15.48 -18.70
C TRP A 25 -10.23 -16.57 -18.82
N GLU A 26 -11.48 -16.16 -18.97
CA GLU A 26 -12.61 -17.08 -19.08
C GLU A 26 -12.53 -17.93 -20.37
N LEU A 27 -12.06 -17.34 -21.47
CA LEU A 27 -11.84 -18.06 -22.72
C LEU A 27 -10.74 -19.13 -22.56
N TYR A 28 -9.59 -18.77 -22.02
CA TYR A 28 -8.49 -19.72 -21.79
C TYR A 28 -8.93 -20.84 -20.87
N LYS A 29 -9.71 -20.52 -19.83
CA LYS A 29 -10.26 -21.52 -18.94
C LYS A 29 -11.21 -22.48 -19.66
N ALA A 30 -12.09 -21.96 -20.51
CA ALA A 30 -13.05 -22.77 -21.27
C ALA A 30 -12.37 -23.66 -22.32
N THR A 31 -11.29 -23.21 -22.95
CA THR A 31 -10.62 -23.92 -24.05
C THR A 31 -9.33 -24.63 -23.66
N GLY A 32 -8.80 -24.39 -22.47
CA GLY A 32 -7.46 -24.81 -22.05
C GLY A 32 -7.39 -26.27 -21.58
N PRO A 33 -6.21 -26.93 -21.69
CA PRO A 33 -6.03 -28.30 -21.20
C PRO A 33 -6.17 -28.38 -19.66
N GLN A 34 -7.02 -29.28 -19.17
CA GLN A 34 -7.27 -29.42 -17.73
C GLN A 34 -6.03 -29.89 -16.94
N ASP A 35 -5.22 -30.77 -17.52
CA ASP A 35 -4.00 -31.31 -16.91
C ASP A 35 -2.72 -30.51 -17.23
N GLY A 36 -2.85 -29.49 -18.08
CA GLY A 36 -1.76 -28.69 -18.64
C GLY A 36 -1.25 -29.32 -19.94
N GLY A 37 -0.96 -28.49 -20.93
CA GLY A 37 -0.48 -28.95 -22.24
C GLY A 37 0.95 -29.46 -22.13
N ILE A 38 1.15 -30.75 -22.41
CA ILE A 38 2.47 -31.38 -22.43
C ILE A 38 2.95 -31.41 -23.87
N ILE A 39 4.10 -30.78 -24.13
CA ILE A 39 4.79 -30.80 -25.43
C ILE A 39 6.20 -31.34 -25.18
N PHE A 40 6.59 -32.40 -25.91
CA PHE A 40 7.89 -33.09 -25.75
C PHE A 40 8.20 -33.53 -24.30
N GLY A 41 7.20 -33.93 -23.52
CA GLY A 41 7.39 -34.35 -22.12
C GLY A 41 7.53 -33.21 -21.11
N ALA A 42 7.56 -31.95 -21.54
CA ALA A 42 7.53 -30.76 -20.70
C ALA A 42 6.13 -30.13 -20.68
N ARG A 43 5.65 -29.70 -19.50
CA ARG A 43 4.42 -28.91 -19.40
C ARG A 43 4.70 -27.49 -19.87
N VAL A 44 4.12 -27.14 -21.02
CA VAL A 44 4.28 -25.80 -21.64
C VAL A 44 3.06 -24.93 -21.37
N LEU A 45 1.86 -25.51 -21.29
CA LEU A 45 0.63 -24.74 -21.04
C LEU A 45 0.12 -24.91 -19.59
N PRO A 46 -0.29 -23.80 -18.91
CA PRO A 46 -0.93 -23.84 -17.60
C PRO A 46 -2.20 -24.70 -17.56
N ARG A 47 -2.47 -25.30 -16.41
CA ARG A 47 -3.68 -26.10 -16.16
C ARG A 47 -4.91 -25.22 -16.07
N ALA A 48 -5.95 -25.57 -16.82
CA ALA A 48 -7.23 -24.85 -16.85
C ALA A 48 -8.30 -25.43 -15.89
N ASN A 49 -7.90 -26.20 -14.88
CA ASN A 49 -8.86 -26.79 -13.92
C ASN A 49 -9.33 -25.77 -12.86
N ASP A 50 -10.49 -26.01 -12.24
CA ASP A 50 -11.11 -25.09 -11.27
C ASP A 50 -10.25 -24.81 -10.03
N THR A 51 -9.33 -25.71 -9.70
CA THR A 51 -8.40 -25.56 -8.58
C THR A 51 -7.25 -24.60 -8.90
N ALA A 52 -6.70 -24.66 -10.10
CA ALA A 52 -5.60 -23.80 -10.52
C ALA A 52 -6.09 -22.46 -11.08
N MET A 53 -7.23 -22.45 -11.76
CA MET A 53 -7.82 -21.27 -12.41
C MET A 53 -9.33 -21.22 -12.12
N PRO A 54 -9.78 -20.74 -10.95
CA PRO A 54 -11.21 -20.59 -10.67
C PRO A 54 -11.89 -19.55 -11.58
N HIS A 55 -13.21 -19.65 -11.74
CA HIS A 55 -13.97 -18.68 -12.56
C HIS A 55 -13.98 -17.33 -11.84
N VAL A 56 -13.99 -16.23 -12.58
CA VAL A 56 -14.03 -14.88 -11.98
C VAL A 56 -15.31 -14.70 -11.15
N SER A 57 -16.44 -15.24 -11.61
CA SER A 57 -17.70 -15.28 -10.84
C SER A 57 -17.54 -16.04 -9.50
N THR A 58 -16.79 -17.14 -9.51
CA THR A 58 -16.52 -17.89 -8.28
C THR A 58 -15.62 -17.10 -7.34
N MET A 59 -14.60 -16.38 -7.85
CA MET A 59 -13.77 -15.50 -7.02
C MET A 59 -14.61 -14.39 -6.36
N PHE A 60 -15.51 -13.75 -7.11
CA PHE A 60 -16.37 -12.70 -6.56
C PHE A 60 -17.37 -13.21 -5.52
N SER A 61 -17.97 -14.38 -5.74
CA SER A 61 -18.90 -14.97 -4.76
C SER A 61 -18.22 -15.41 -3.46
N ARG A 62 -16.88 -15.57 -3.43
CA ARG A 62 -16.15 -15.86 -2.19
C ARG A 62 -16.20 -14.71 -1.20
N TYR A 63 -16.31 -13.47 -1.66
CA TYR A 63 -16.33 -12.31 -0.76
C TYR A 63 -17.47 -12.35 0.26
N GLY A 64 -18.63 -12.90 -0.12
CA GLY A 64 -19.80 -13.09 0.76
C GLY A 64 -19.78 -14.39 1.56
N ARG A 65 -18.63 -15.09 1.65
CA ARG A 65 -18.47 -16.28 2.48
C ARG A 65 -17.66 -15.95 3.73
N PRO A 66 -17.85 -16.71 4.83
CA PRO A 66 -17.01 -16.60 6.02
C PRO A 66 -15.52 -16.80 5.71
N GLU A 67 -14.67 -15.98 6.35
CA GLU A 67 -13.21 -16.09 6.24
C GLU A 67 -12.69 -17.42 6.86
N VAL A 68 -13.19 -17.75 8.05
CA VAL A 68 -12.76 -18.91 8.83
C VAL A 68 -13.98 -19.75 9.17
N ARG A 69 -13.84 -21.08 9.18
CA ARG A 69 -14.90 -21.98 9.62
C ARG A 69 -15.30 -21.63 11.06
N GLY A 70 -16.58 -21.31 11.27
CA GLY A 70 -17.13 -20.91 12.57
C GLY A 70 -17.04 -19.41 12.90
N SER A 71 -16.59 -18.57 11.95
CA SER A 71 -16.67 -17.11 12.07
C SER A 71 -17.90 -16.59 11.34
N ASP A 72 -18.61 -15.63 11.93
CA ASP A 72 -19.72 -14.93 11.28
C ASP A 72 -19.25 -13.81 10.35
N LYS A 73 -17.94 -13.52 10.33
CA LYS A 73 -17.37 -12.43 9.52
C LYS A 73 -17.10 -12.89 8.08
N GLU A 74 -17.77 -12.22 7.16
CA GLU A 74 -17.54 -12.40 5.72
C GLU A 74 -16.21 -11.79 5.28
N ILE A 75 -15.60 -12.35 4.23
CA ILE A 75 -14.28 -11.93 3.73
C ILE A 75 -14.26 -10.43 3.38
N TRP A 76 -15.31 -9.88 2.76
CA TRP A 76 -15.33 -8.45 2.42
C TRP A 76 -15.26 -7.56 3.66
N GLN A 77 -15.88 -7.97 4.79
CA GLN A 77 -15.86 -7.21 6.04
C GLN A 77 -14.45 -7.21 6.63
N VAL A 78 -13.79 -8.36 6.60
CA VAL A 78 -12.41 -8.50 7.09
C VAL A 78 -11.46 -7.66 6.24
N VAL A 79 -11.56 -7.74 4.91
CA VAL A 79 -10.74 -6.93 3.99
C VAL A 79 -11.00 -5.44 4.21
N LEU A 80 -12.26 -5.02 4.30
CA LEU A 80 -12.61 -3.60 4.51
C LEU A 80 -12.11 -3.10 5.87
N SER A 81 -12.26 -3.90 6.92
CA SER A 81 -11.76 -3.54 8.25
C SER A 81 -10.23 -3.45 8.30
N GLY A 82 -9.53 -4.36 7.62
CA GLY A 82 -8.08 -4.32 7.46
C GLY A 82 -7.61 -3.11 6.66
N ALA A 83 -8.23 -2.84 5.51
CA ALA A 83 -7.93 -1.67 4.68
C ALA A 83 -8.15 -0.36 5.45
N TRP A 84 -9.25 -0.27 6.20
CA TRP A 84 -9.57 0.88 7.03
C TRP A 84 -8.60 1.05 8.20
N PHE A 85 -8.18 -0.05 8.82
CA PHE A 85 -7.13 -0.03 9.84
C PHE A 85 -5.81 0.49 9.28
N SER A 86 -5.32 -0.07 8.18
CA SER A 86 -4.11 0.40 7.50
C SER A 86 -4.21 1.87 7.10
N LEU A 87 -5.35 2.30 6.56
CA LEU A 87 -5.57 3.70 6.18
C LEU A 87 -5.44 4.64 7.37
N ARG A 88 -6.02 4.31 8.53
CA ARG A 88 -5.90 5.12 9.75
C ARG A 88 -4.44 5.26 10.19
N LEU A 89 -3.68 4.18 10.18
CA LEU A 89 -2.25 4.21 10.50
C LEU A 89 -1.48 5.10 9.52
N SER A 90 -1.75 4.98 8.22
CA SER A 90 -1.15 5.84 7.19
C SER A 90 -1.53 7.31 7.35
N LEU A 91 -2.78 7.62 7.72
CA LEU A 91 -3.22 8.99 7.96
C LEU A 91 -2.53 9.62 9.17
N VAL A 92 -2.41 8.87 10.28
CA VAL A 92 -1.68 9.34 11.46
C VAL A 92 -0.21 9.58 11.12
N GLY A 93 0.44 8.63 10.46
CA GLY A 93 1.84 8.77 10.03
C GLY A 93 2.04 9.94 9.07
N PHE A 94 1.14 10.11 8.11
CA PHE A 94 1.16 11.24 7.17
C PHE A 94 0.97 12.59 7.89
N PHE A 95 0.03 12.67 8.83
CA PHE A 95 -0.23 13.89 9.60
C PHE A 95 0.99 14.29 10.44
N LEU A 96 1.55 13.34 11.19
CA LEU A 96 2.76 13.56 11.98
C LEU A 96 3.96 13.92 11.09
N GLY A 97 4.16 13.17 10.00
CA GLY A 97 5.24 13.41 9.04
C GLY A 97 5.12 14.77 8.37
N THR A 98 3.91 15.18 8.01
CA THR A 98 3.63 16.51 7.45
C THR A 98 3.91 17.60 8.47
N THR A 99 3.45 17.44 9.71
CA THR A 99 3.67 18.41 10.79
C THR A 99 5.17 18.64 11.02
N ILE A 100 5.95 17.55 11.13
CA ILE A 100 7.40 17.61 11.30
C ILE A 100 8.06 18.21 10.05
N GLY A 101 7.69 17.73 8.86
CA GLY A 101 8.29 18.16 7.60
C GLY A 101 8.08 19.64 7.33
N VAL A 102 6.86 20.13 7.50
CA VAL A 102 6.53 21.56 7.37
C VAL A 102 7.26 22.38 8.44
N GLY A 103 7.29 21.93 9.69
CA GLY A 103 8.03 22.62 10.76
C GLY A 103 9.52 22.76 10.45
N LEU A 104 10.16 21.69 9.97
CA LEU A 104 11.56 21.73 9.54
C LEU A 104 11.76 22.64 8.32
N ALA A 105 10.85 22.60 7.35
CA ALA A 105 10.91 23.46 6.17
C ALA A 105 10.85 24.95 6.53
N VAL A 106 9.92 25.35 7.41
CA VAL A 106 9.79 26.73 7.89
C VAL A 106 11.05 27.17 8.62
N LEU A 107 11.61 26.32 9.49
CA LEU A 107 12.84 26.63 10.22
C LEU A 107 14.03 26.83 9.27
N MET A 108 14.18 25.94 8.28
CA MET A 108 15.23 26.04 7.25
C MET A 108 15.03 27.24 6.31
N ALA A 109 13.78 27.59 5.99
CA ALA A 109 13.47 28.76 5.17
C ALA A 109 13.83 30.05 5.90
N ARG A 110 13.62 30.10 7.22
CA ARG A 110 13.94 31.27 8.04
C ARG A 110 15.43 31.41 8.33
N PHE A 111 16.14 30.30 8.55
CA PHE A 111 17.53 30.32 9.02
C PHE A 111 18.48 29.56 8.08
N THR A 112 19.31 30.30 7.33
CA THR A 112 20.30 29.71 6.41
C THR A 112 21.28 28.77 7.11
N THR A 113 21.68 29.06 8.35
CA THR A 113 22.54 28.18 9.16
C THR A 113 21.86 26.84 9.44
N VAL A 114 20.59 26.86 9.83
CA VAL A 114 19.80 25.63 10.07
C VAL A 114 19.65 24.84 8.78
N ARG A 115 19.35 25.50 7.66
CA ARG A 115 19.26 24.83 6.35
C ARG A 115 20.56 24.10 6.01
N ARG A 116 21.71 24.77 6.11
CA ARG A 116 23.01 24.14 5.82
C ARG A 116 23.32 23.00 6.78
N GLY A 117 22.93 23.11 8.05
CA GLY A 117 23.13 22.08 9.06
C GLY A 117 22.22 20.86 8.92
N LEU A 118 20.93 21.04 8.63
CA LEU A 118 19.94 19.96 8.60
C LEU A 118 19.86 19.22 7.27
N LEU A 119 20.19 19.87 6.14
CA LEU A 119 20.10 19.23 4.82
C LEU A 119 20.88 17.91 4.72
N PRO A 120 22.13 17.79 5.21
CA PRO A 120 22.85 16.51 5.21
C PRO A 120 22.11 15.41 5.96
N TYR A 121 21.56 15.70 7.15
CA TYR A 121 20.82 14.73 7.95
C TYR A 121 19.49 14.34 7.30
N LEU A 122 18.80 15.28 6.66
CA LEU A 122 17.60 14.99 5.88
C LEU A 122 17.90 14.02 4.73
N VAL A 123 19.00 14.23 4.00
CA VAL A 123 19.40 13.32 2.91
C VAL A 123 19.82 11.95 3.48
N MET A 124 20.60 11.92 4.56
CA MET A 124 20.99 10.65 5.22
C MET A 124 19.78 9.86 5.73
N SER A 125 18.69 10.51 6.13
CA SER A 125 17.49 9.77 6.55
C SER A 125 16.94 8.86 5.46
N GLN A 126 17.09 9.24 4.18
CA GLN A 126 16.60 8.46 3.05
C GLN A 126 17.50 7.28 2.69
N THR A 127 18.71 7.23 3.21
CA THR A 127 19.62 6.10 2.99
C THR A 127 19.37 4.97 3.99
N VAL A 128 18.61 5.21 5.05
CA VAL A 128 18.31 4.18 6.05
C VAL A 128 17.19 3.28 5.51
N PRO A 129 17.43 1.97 5.32
CA PRO A 129 16.42 1.07 4.78
C PRO A 129 15.32 0.84 5.81
N LEU A 130 14.07 1.11 5.41
CA LEU A 130 12.90 1.00 6.29
C LEU A 130 12.73 -0.42 6.85
N ILE A 131 13.10 -1.45 6.07
CA ILE A 131 13.03 -2.85 6.49
C ILE A 131 13.93 -3.16 7.69
N ALA A 132 15.05 -2.43 7.86
CA ALA A 132 15.95 -2.58 9.01
C ALA A 132 15.43 -1.82 10.25
N LEU A 133 14.76 -0.67 10.04
CA LEU A 133 14.18 0.12 11.13
C LEU A 133 12.91 -0.51 11.70
N ALA A 134 12.09 -1.13 10.86
CA ALA A 134 10.81 -1.70 11.24
C ALA A 134 10.86 -2.60 12.50
N PRO A 135 11.72 -3.64 12.58
CA PRO A 135 11.78 -4.50 13.77
C PRO A 135 12.20 -3.74 15.03
N LEU A 136 13.10 -2.76 14.91
CA LEU A 136 13.56 -1.94 16.04
C LEU A 136 12.42 -1.11 16.62
N VAL A 137 11.67 -0.42 15.76
CA VAL A 137 10.56 0.45 16.19
C VAL A 137 9.34 -0.36 16.68
N VAL A 138 9.06 -1.52 16.07
CA VAL A 138 7.99 -2.42 16.52
C VAL A 138 8.31 -3.03 17.88
N SER A 139 9.60 -3.25 18.19
CA SER A 139 10.02 -3.80 19.49
C SER A 139 9.65 -2.91 20.68
N TRP A 140 9.44 -1.61 20.46
CA TRP A 140 8.98 -0.66 21.47
C TRP A 140 7.51 -0.91 21.88
N GLY A 141 6.71 -1.49 20.97
CA GLY A 141 5.30 -1.80 21.17
C GLY A 141 5.03 -2.69 22.38
N GLY A 142 4.44 -2.10 23.42
CA GLY A 142 4.10 -2.76 24.67
C GLY A 142 5.27 -2.99 25.64
N LYS A 143 6.45 -2.43 25.36
CA LYS A 143 7.63 -2.48 26.27
C LYS A 143 8.04 -1.11 26.79
N LEU A 144 7.73 -0.06 26.02
CA LEU A 144 8.06 1.31 26.37
C LEU A 144 6.90 1.90 27.19
N GLU A 145 7.18 2.24 28.44
CA GLU A 145 6.23 2.84 29.36
C GLU A 145 6.75 4.23 29.75
N ILE A 146 5.98 5.27 29.45
CA ILE A 146 6.29 6.66 29.81
C ILE A 146 5.21 7.12 30.78
N GLY A 147 5.47 6.98 32.08
CA GLY A 147 4.48 7.23 33.12
C GLY A 147 3.31 6.25 33.00
N SER A 148 2.10 6.77 32.78
CA SER A 148 0.88 5.95 32.56
C SER A 148 0.65 5.57 31.09
N PHE A 149 1.47 6.08 30.16
CA PHE A 149 1.31 5.80 28.74
C PHE A 149 2.13 4.57 28.32
N VAL A 150 1.42 3.51 27.94
CA VAL A 150 2.02 2.29 27.36
C VAL A 150 2.04 2.43 25.85
N TRP A 151 3.22 2.24 25.24
CA TRP A 151 3.41 2.41 23.80
C TRP A 151 2.57 1.42 22.97
N PRO A 152 1.57 1.89 22.22
CA PRO A 152 0.71 1.00 21.44
C PRO A 152 1.46 0.42 20.23
N ARG A 153 1.25 -0.85 19.91
CA ARG A 153 1.88 -1.49 18.73
C ARG A 153 1.56 -0.79 17.41
N TRP A 154 0.34 -0.25 17.28
CA TRP A 154 -0.08 0.47 16.07
C TRP A 154 0.65 1.81 15.89
N LEU A 155 1.13 2.42 16.99
CA LEU A 155 1.87 3.68 16.96
C LEU A 155 3.23 3.49 16.29
N SER A 156 3.89 2.34 16.51
CA SER A 156 5.14 1.99 15.83
C SER A 156 4.98 2.00 14.30
N ALA A 157 3.91 1.40 13.78
CA ALA A 157 3.63 1.43 12.33
C ALA A 157 3.35 2.86 11.83
N SER A 158 2.66 3.67 12.61
CA SER A 158 2.40 5.08 12.27
C SER A 158 3.69 5.90 12.23
N ILE A 159 4.64 5.65 13.14
CA ILE A 159 5.95 6.32 13.17
C ILE A 159 6.82 5.92 11.98
N LEU A 160 6.77 4.66 11.55
CA LEU A 160 7.42 4.25 10.30
C LEU A 160 6.81 5.01 9.10
N GLY A 161 5.49 5.22 9.10
CA GLY A 161 4.79 6.08 8.14
C GLY A 161 5.23 7.54 8.21
N THR A 162 5.39 8.10 9.41
CA THR A 162 5.96 9.43 9.66
C THR A 162 7.34 9.55 9.03
N PHE A 163 8.20 8.56 9.23
CA PHE A 163 9.55 8.51 8.66
C PHE A 163 9.54 8.48 7.12
N LEU A 164 8.55 7.83 6.51
CA LEU A 164 8.40 7.84 5.05
C LEU A 164 7.88 9.20 4.53
N ALA A 165 6.98 9.84 5.28
CA ALA A 165 6.30 11.06 4.83
C ALA A 165 7.10 12.35 5.08
N PHE A 166 7.89 12.44 6.15
CA PHE A 166 8.45 13.73 6.58
C PHE A 166 9.43 14.35 5.57
N PHE A 167 10.28 13.54 4.92
CA PHE A 167 11.32 14.05 4.02
C PHE A 167 10.78 14.69 2.75
N PRO A 168 9.94 14.02 1.93
CA PRO A 168 9.39 14.65 0.74
C PRO A 168 8.55 15.89 1.09
N VAL A 169 7.84 15.88 2.22
CA VAL A 169 7.12 17.07 2.70
C VAL A 169 8.09 18.19 3.08
N ALA A 170 9.16 17.91 3.83
CA ALA A 170 10.13 18.93 4.24
C ALA A 170 10.81 19.58 3.03
N VAL A 171 11.31 18.78 2.08
CA VAL A 171 12.02 19.28 0.90
C VAL A 171 11.05 19.98 -0.06
N GLY A 172 9.87 19.42 -0.29
CA GLY A 172 8.85 20.04 -1.14
C GLY A 172 8.37 21.38 -0.60
N THR A 173 8.09 21.44 0.71
CA THR A 173 7.68 22.69 1.37
C THR A 173 8.80 23.73 1.37
N LEU A 174 10.04 23.34 1.68
CA LEU A 174 11.19 24.26 1.67
C LEU A 174 11.37 24.88 0.28
N ARG A 175 11.30 24.06 -0.79
CA ARG A 175 11.37 24.54 -2.18
C ARG A 175 10.21 25.45 -2.58
N GLY A 176 9.04 25.31 -1.95
CA GLY A 176 7.91 26.21 -2.17
C GLY A 176 8.06 27.55 -1.43
N LEU A 177 8.82 27.58 -0.33
CA LEU A 177 9.02 28.77 0.51
C LEU A 177 10.23 29.62 0.09
N THR A 178 11.22 29.05 -0.61
CA THR A 178 12.46 29.73 -1.04
C THR A 178 12.65 29.67 -2.53
#